data_AF-A0A3D2SDS5-F1
#
_entry.id   AF-A0A3D2SDS5-F1
#
_cell.length_a   1.000
_cell.length_b   1.000
_cell.length_c   1.000
_cell.angle_alpha   90.00
_cell.angle_beta   90.00
_cell.angle_gamma   90.00
#
_symmetry.space_group_name_H-M   'P 1'
#
loop_
_entity.id
_entity.type
_entity.pdbx_description
1 polymer ?
#
loop_
_entity_poly.entity_id
_entity_poly.type
_entity_poly.pdbx_seq_one_letter_code
_entity_poly.pdbx_strand_id
1 'polypeptide(L)'
;MLQNNAQLKSLIDKLWQNFWEGGIANPLTAIEQITYLIFMKRLDDLEAKRERDAEFTGEKYVSRFAGKFNVPGSNESIDKNELRWSVFKHKPADEMLLHVQMKVFPFLKDLNGETSPFTKHMA
;
A
#
# COMPACT_ATOMS: atom_id res chain seq x y z
N MET A 1 -4.08 -24.62 12.70
CA MET A 1 -2.64 -24.67 12.37
C MET A 1 -2.02 -23.27 12.22
N LEU A 2 -2.09 -22.43 13.27
CA LEU A 2 -1.27 -21.21 13.43
C LEU A 2 -0.46 -21.24 14.74
N GLN A 3 -0.68 -22.25 15.59
CA GLN A 3 -0.06 -22.35 16.92
C GLN A 3 1.39 -22.86 16.92
N ASN A 4 1.92 -23.32 15.77
CA ASN A 4 3.24 -23.98 15.70
C ASN A 4 4.27 -23.23 14.83
N ASN A 5 4.18 -21.91 14.70
CA ASN A 5 5.27 -21.13 14.11
C ASN A 5 5.71 -20.04 15.09
N ALA A 6 6.67 -20.39 15.95
CA ALA A 6 7.24 -19.48 16.95
C ALA A 6 7.83 -18.21 16.32
N GLN A 7 8.37 -18.30 15.10
CA GLN A 7 8.88 -17.14 14.38
C GLN A 7 7.75 -16.19 13.98
N LEU A 8 6.64 -16.72 13.44
CA LEU A 8 5.48 -15.92 13.08
C LEU A 8 4.87 -15.23 14.31
N LYS A 9 4.74 -15.96 15.43
CA LYS A 9 4.27 -15.36 16.69
C LYS A 9 5.19 -14.22 17.13
N SER A 10 6.51 -14.43 17.11
CA SER A 10 7.48 -13.40 17.49
C SER A 10 7.39 -12.14 16.59
N LEU A 11 7.14 -12.31 15.29
CA LEU A 11 6.92 -11.20 14.37
C LEU A 11 5.64 -10.43 14.68
N ILE A 12 4.55 -11.13 15.02
CA ILE A 12 3.28 -10.50 15.43
C ILE A 12 3.47 -9.72 16.73
N ASP A 13 4.15 -10.30 17.72
CA ASP A 13 4.41 -9.63 19.01
C ASP A 13 5.26 -8.37 18.81
N LYS A 14 6.31 -8.43 17.98
CA LYS A 14 7.14 -7.27 17.61
C LYS A 14 6.33 -6.20 16.88
N LEU A 15 5.46 -6.60 15.96
CA LEU A 15 4.61 -5.68 15.24
C LEU A 15 3.69 -4.93 16.20
N TRP A 16 3.07 -5.64 17.15
CA TRP A 16 2.23 -5.05 18.18
C TRP A 16 3.01 -4.06 19.06
N GLN A 17 4.22 -4.42 19.48
CA GLN A 17 5.09 -3.53 20.26
C GLN A 17 5.39 -2.23 19.50
N ASN A 18 5.73 -2.32 18.21
CA ASN A 18 5.99 -1.14 17.39
C ASN A 18 4.77 -0.22 17.26
N PHE A 19 3.56 -0.78 17.12
CA PHE A 19 2.32 0.02 17.09
C PHE A 19 2.07 0.73 18.42
N TRP A 20 2.32 0.03 19.54
CA TRP A 20 2.20 0.60 20.87
C TRP A 20 3.19 1.75 21.10
N GLU A 21 4.46 1.54 20.78
CA GLU A 21 5.52 2.56 20.88
C GLU A 21 5.26 3.76 19.95
N GLY A 22 4.65 3.51 18.79
CA GLY A 22 4.21 4.54 17.84
C GLY A 22 2.90 5.26 18.20
N GLY A 23 2.32 5.00 19.38
CA GLY A 23 1.10 5.67 19.85
C GLY A 23 -0.22 5.11 19.30
N ILE A 24 -0.19 3.98 18.58
CA ILE A 24 -1.40 3.29 18.09
C ILE A 24 -1.77 2.22 19.11
N ALA A 25 -2.44 2.65 20.18
CA ALA A 25 -2.86 1.76 21.28
C ALA A 25 -4.16 1.00 20.99
N ASN A 26 -5.01 1.50 20.08
CA ASN A 26 -6.28 0.87 19.75
C ASN A 26 -6.07 -0.33 18.79
N PRO A 27 -6.39 -1.58 19.20
CA PRO A 27 -6.20 -2.75 18.36
C PRO A 27 -6.96 -2.69 17.03
N LEU A 28 -8.15 -2.08 17.00
CA LEU A 28 -8.94 -1.97 15.78
C LEU A 28 -8.25 -1.06 14.76
N THR A 29 -7.74 0.08 15.21
CA THR A 29 -6.94 1.00 14.39
C THR A 29 -5.67 0.31 13.88
N ALA A 30 -4.98 -0.47 14.73
CA ALA A 30 -3.79 -1.21 14.31
C ALA A 30 -4.11 -2.24 13.19
N ILE A 31 -5.21 -3.00 13.34
CA ILE A 31 -5.67 -3.95 12.31
C ILE A 31 -5.93 -3.24 10.99
N GLU A 32 -6.56 -2.07 11.02
CA GLU A 32 -6.85 -1.26 9.84
C GLU A 32 -5.55 -0.81 9.14
N GLN A 33 -4.59 -0.23 9.89
CA GLN A 33 -3.31 0.20 9.32
C GLN A 33 -2.52 -0.97 8.72
N ILE A 34 -2.49 -2.12 9.40
CA ILE A 34 -1.87 -3.34 8.87
C ILE A 34 -2.57 -3.77 7.57
N THR A 35 -3.89 -3.73 7.53
CA THR A 35 -4.68 -4.10 6.34
C THR A 35 -4.34 -3.19 5.16
N TYR A 36 -4.17 -1.89 5.39
CA TYR A 36 -3.74 -0.95 4.34
C TYR A 36 -2.35 -1.28 3.79
N LEU A 37 -1.38 -1.57 4.66
CA LEU A 37 -0.04 -1.97 4.23
C LEU A 37 -0.06 -3.26 3.41
N ILE A 38 -0.81 -4.27 3.86
CA ILE A 38 -0.96 -5.55 3.15
C ILE A 38 -1.61 -5.33 1.78
N PHE A 39 -2.65 -4.49 1.71
CA PHE A 39 -3.33 -4.18 0.47
C PHE A 39 -2.39 -3.52 -0.54
N MET A 40 -1.69 -2.46 -0.14
CA MET A 40 -0.73 -1.75 -1.00
C MET A 40 0.36 -2.68 -1.53
N LYS A 41 0.93 -3.52 -0.66
CA LYS A 41 1.92 -4.51 -1.08
C LYS A 41 1.36 -5.52 -2.07
N ARG A 42 0.18 -6.09 -1.79
CA ARG A 42 -0.46 -7.07 -2.68
C ARG A 42 -0.81 -6.48 -4.04
N LEU A 43 -1.28 -5.24 -4.08
CA LEU A 43 -1.58 -4.54 -5.32
C LEU A 43 -0.33 -4.43 -6.20
N ASP A 44 0.79 -4.01 -5.62
CA ASP A 44 2.06 -3.89 -6.32
C ASP A 44 2.61 -5.26 -6.77
N ASP A 45 2.58 -6.27 -5.89
CA ASP A 45 3.04 -7.64 -6.22
C ASP A 45 2.24 -8.24 -7.39
N LEU A 46 0.91 -8.01 -7.42
CA LEU A 46 0.03 -8.46 -8.51
C LEU A 46 0.29 -7.70 -9.81
N GLU A 47 0.60 -6.41 -9.73
CA GLU A 47 0.93 -5.61 -10.90
C GLU A 47 2.27 -6.07 -11.50
N ALA A 48 3.30 -6.21 -10.68
CA ALA A 48 4.61 -6.69 -11.10
C ALA A 48 4.54 -8.09 -11.70
N LYS A 49 3.64 -8.96 -11.19
CA LYS A 49 3.38 -10.26 -11.80
C LYS A 49 2.81 -10.10 -13.21
N ARG A 50 1.79 -9.28 -13.39
CA ARG A 50 1.16 -9.06 -14.71
C ARG A 50 2.12 -8.47 -15.73
N GLU A 51 3.00 -7.57 -15.30
CA GLU A 51 4.05 -6.99 -16.15
C GLU A 51 5.03 -8.06 -16.65
N ARG A 52 5.51 -8.94 -15.76
CA ARG A 52 6.39 -10.06 -16.13
C ARG A 52 5.69 -11.08 -17.02
N ASP A 53 4.44 -11.41 -16.72
CA ASP A 53 3.65 -12.36 -17.52
C ASP A 53 3.47 -11.82 -18.95
N ALA A 54 3.18 -10.52 -19.11
CA ALA A 54 3.05 -9.87 -20.41
C ALA A 54 4.37 -9.78 -21.18
N GLU A 55 5.49 -9.50 -20.50
CA GLU A 55 6.82 -9.55 -21.10
C GLU A 55 7.16 -10.95 -21.63
N PHE A 56 6.77 -11.99 -20.89
CA PHE A 56 6.99 -13.38 -21.28
C PHE A 56 6.09 -13.83 -22.45
N THR A 57 4.81 -13.46 -22.45
CA THR A 57 3.86 -13.85 -23.51
C THR A 57 3.93 -12.96 -24.75
N GLY A 58 4.53 -11.77 -24.64
CA GLY A 58 4.53 -10.74 -25.68
C GLY A 58 3.19 -10.02 -25.83
N GLU A 59 2.25 -10.22 -24.91
CA GLU A 59 0.96 -9.54 -24.92
C GLU A 59 1.09 -8.08 -24.50
N LYS A 60 0.22 -7.22 -25.07
CA LYS A 60 0.16 -5.81 -24.66
C LYS A 60 -0.50 -5.70 -23.29
N TYR A 61 0.26 -5.25 -22.29
CA TYR A 61 -0.24 -4.92 -20.96
C TYR A 61 0.02 -3.46 -20.62
N VAL A 62 -1.01 -2.74 -20.19
CA VAL A 62 -0.88 -1.36 -19.69
C VAL A 62 -1.01 -1.39 -18.18
N SER A 63 0.08 -1.01 -17.52
CA SER A 63 0.14 -0.95 -16.07
C SER A 63 -0.82 0.10 -15.50
N ARG A 64 -1.47 -0.21 -14.37
CA ARG A 64 -2.25 0.77 -13.58
C ARG A 64 -1.39 1.91 -13.07
N PHE A 65 -0.09 1.66 -12.93
CA PHE A 65 0.89 2.63 -12.52
C PHE A 65 1.62 3.27 -13.71
N ALA A 66 1.09 3.14 -14.94
CA ALA A 66 1.61 3.86 -16.10
C ALA A 66 1.00 5.27 -16.19
N GLY A 67 1.84 6.24 -16.55
CA GLY A 67 1.45 7.64 -16.74
C GLY A 67 1.54 8.47 -15.46
N LYS A 68 0.85 9.61 -15.44
CA LYS A 68 0.91 10.57 -14.33
C LYS A 68 -0.36 10.55 -13.48
N PHE A 69 -0.21 10.90 -12.21
CA PHE A 69 -1.30 11.11 -11.27
C PHE A 69 -1.26 12.55 -10.75
N ASN A 70 -2.39 13.24 -10.86
CA ASN A 70 -2.55 14.58 -10.31
C ASN A 70 -3.01 14.45 -8.87
N VAL A 71 -2.24 15.00 -7.94
CA VAL A 71 -2.51 14.89 -6.52
C VAL A 71 -3.73 15.77 -6.17
N PRO A 72 -4.82 15.21 -5.60
CA PRO A 72 -5.98 16.00 -5.25
C PRO A 72 -5.66 17.11 -4.25
N GLY A 73 -6.17 18.31 -4.50
CA GLY A 73 -5.91 19.47 -3.64
C GLY A 73 -4.55 20.13 -3.85
N SER A 74 -3.77 19.72 -4.87
CA SER A 74 -2.55 20.41 -5.27
C SER A 74 -2.43 20.52 -6.79
N ASN A 75 -1.50 21.37 -7.27
CA ASN A 75 -1.14 21.46 -8.69
C ASN A 75 -0.01 20.49 -9.07
N GLU A 76 0.30 19.52 -8.22
CA GLU A 76 1.38 18.56 -8.42
C GLU A 76 0.92 17.38 -9.27
N SER A 77 1.75 17.00 -10.25
CA SER A 77 1.56 15.82 -11.09
C SER A 77 2.80 14.93 -10.99
N ILE A 78 2.63 13.72 -10.48
CA ILE A 78 3.72 12.77 -10.22
C ILE A 78 3.64 11.57 -11.14
N ASP A 79 4.76 10.88 -11.34
CA ASP A 79 4.75 9.60 -12.03
C ASP A 79 4.03 8.56 -11.16
N LYS A 80 3.10 7.81 -11.75
CA LYS A 80 2.36 6.79 -11.00
C LYS A 80 3.28 5.67 -10.47
N ASN A 81 4.46 5.45 -11.05
CA ASN A 81 5.43 4.51 -10.47
C ASN A 81 5.86 4.91 -9.05
N GLU A 82 5.87 6.20 -8.71
CA GLU A 82 6.19 6.65 -7.34
C GLU A 82 5.15 6.18 -6.31
N LEU A 83 3.97 5.74 -6.74
CA LEU A 83 2.87 5.29 -5.90
C LEU A 83 2.98 3.79 -5.58
N ARG A 84 3.96 3.07 -6.13
CA ARG A 84 4.16 1.64 -5.88
C ARG A 84 4.80 1.38 -4.54
N TRP A 85 4.34 0.33 -3.86
CA TRP A 85 4.92 -0.15 -2.60
C TRP A 85 6.43 -0.40 -2.71
N SER A 86 6.87 -1.06 -3.77
CA SER A 86 8.27 -1.33 -4.07
C SER A 86 9.13 -0.07 -4.18
N VAL A 87 8.55 1.09 -4.48
CA VAL A 87 9.25 2.37 -4.61
C VAL A 87 9.25 3.12 -3.27
N PHE A 88 8.07 3.45 -2.74
CA PHE A 88 8.02 4.34 -1.56
C PHE A 88 8.51 3.68 -0.27
N LYS A 89 8.55 2.34 -0.17
CA LYS A 89 9.05 1.64 1.03
C LYS A 89 10.52 1.92 1.36
N HIS A 90 11.27 2.47 0.39
CA HIS A 90 12.67 2.84 0.53
C HIS A 90 12.89 4.29 0.93
N LYS A 91 11.81 5.09 1.04
CA LYS A 91 11.89 6.48 1.49
C LYS A 91 12.21 6.55 2.99
N PRO A 92 12.84 7.65 3.47
CA PRO A 92 12.93 7.97 4.89
C PRO A 92 11.55 7.94 5.55
N ALA A 93 11.46 7.57 6.82
CA ALA A 93 10.18 7.33 7.51
C ALA A 93 9.20 8.51 7.41
N ASP A 94 9.67 9.73 7.69
CA ASP A 94 8.84 10.94 7.65
C ASP A 94 8.33 11.25 6.23
N GLU A 95 9.20 11.09 5.23
CA GLU A 95 8.85 11.31 3.84
C GLU A 95 7.89 10.22 3.32
N MET A 96 8.10 8.97 3.74
CA MET A 96 7.23 7.85 3.40
C MET A 96 5.82 8.06 3.94
N LEU A 97 5.71 8.48 5.21
CA LEU A 97 4.42 8.74 5.85
C LEU A 97 3.64 9.82 5.08
N LEU A 98 4.29 10.95 4.81
CA LEU A 98 3.69 12.05 4.06
C LEU A 98 3.31 11.61 2.64
N HIS A 99 4.18 10.87 1.95
CA HIS A 99 3.93 10.36 0.60
C HIS A 99 2.74 9.41 0.56
N VAL A 100 2.63 8.49 1.52
CA VAL A 100 1.49 7.57 1.60
C VAL A 100 0.19 8.31 1.86
N GLN A 101 0.17 9.23 2.82
CA GLN A 101 -1.02 10.00 3.18
C GLN A 101 -1.50 10.91 2.04
N MET A 102 -0.59 11.68 1.45
CA MET A 102 -0.94 12.74 0.50
C MET A 102 -1.06 12.25 -0.94
N LYS A 103 -0.41 11.14 -1.30
CA LYS A 103 -0.31 10.71 -2.71
C LYS A 103 -0.83 9.30 -2.93
N VAL A 104 -0.37 8.32 -2.14
CA VAL A 104 -0.76 6.91 -2.34
C VAL A 104 -2.22 6.69 -1.98
N PHE A 105 -2.71 7.14 -0.82
CA PHE A 105 -4.11 6.94 -0.45
C PHE A 105 -5.11 7.58 -1.43
N PRO A 106 -4.95 8.85 -1.86
CA PRO A 106 -5.82 9.42 -2.88
C PRO A 106 -5.82 8.62 -4.20
N PHE A 107 -4.67 8.13 -4.63
CA PHE A 107 -4.57 7.29 -5.82
C PHE A 107 -5.32 5.95 -5.68
N LEU A 108 -5.22 5.30 -4.52
CA LEU A 108 -5.95 4.05 -4.26
C LEU A 108 -7.46 4.26 -4.22
N LYS A 109 -7.92 5.43 -3.73
CA LYS A 109 -9.34 5.82 -3.75
C LYS A 109 -9.83 5.99 -5.20
N ASP A 110 -9.03 6.63 -6.05
CA ASP A 110 -9.34 6.82 -7.48
C ASP A 110 -9.41 5.49 -8.25
N LEU A 111 -8.47 4.57 -7.99
CA LEU A 111 -8.39 3.25 -8.64
C LEU A 111 -9.61 2.35 -8.42
N ASN A 112 -10.28 2.48 -7.29
CA ASN A 112 -11.27 1.51 -6.81
C ASN A 112 -12.73 2.00 -6.94
N GLY A 113 -12.94 3.26 -7.33
CA GLY A 113 -14.25 3.91 -7.31
C GLY A 113 -14.88 3.98 -5.90
N GLU A 114 -16.01 4.66 -5.79
CA GLU A 114 -16.75 4.83 -4.51
C GLU A 114 -17.28 3.51 -3.91
N THR A 115 -17.22 2.40 -4.66
CA THR A 115 -17.91 1.14 -4.33
C THR A 115 -17.04 0.05 -3.72
N SER A 116 -15.70 0.21 -3.69
CA SER A 116 -14.83 -0.82 -3.09
C SER A 116 -14.99 -0.85 -1.56
N PRO A 117 -15.07 -2.04 -0.92
CA PRO A 117 -15.06 -2.18 0.55
C PRO A 117 -13.89 -1.44 1.21
N PHE A 118 -12.78 -1.31 0.48
CA PHE A 118 -11.59 -0.57 0.88
C PHE A 118 -11.86 0.94 1.05
N THR A 119 -12.57 1.56 0.10
CA THR A 119 -12.87 3.01 0.12
C THR A 119 -13.80 3.39 1.27
N LYS A 120 -14.71 2.47 1.67
CA LYS A 120 -15.70 2.70 2.75
C LYS A 120 -15.09 2.85 4.15
N HIS A 121 -13.93 2.24 4.39
CA HIS A 121 -13.25 2.33 5.70
C HIS A 121 -12.19 3.43 5.75
N MET A 122 -11.89 4.07 4.61
CA MET A 122 -10.93 5.18 4.49
C MET A 122 -11.58 6.59 4.55
N ALA A 123 -12.88 6.67 4.87
CA ALA A 123 -13.65 7.91 4.92
C ALA A 123 -13.62 8.52 6.33
#